data_AF-A0A920KSH4-F1
#
_entry.id   AF-A0A920KSH4-F1
#
_cell.length_a   1.000
_cell.length_b   1.000
_cell.length_c   1.000
_cell.angle_alpha   90.00
_cell.angle_beta   90.00
_cell.angle_gamma   90.00
#
_symmetry.space_group_name_H-M   'P 1'
#
loop_
_entity.id
_entity.type
_entity.pdbx_description
1 polymer ?
#
loop_
_entity_poly.entity_id
_entity_poly.type
_entity_poly.pdbx_seq_one_letter_code
_entity_poly.pdbx_strand_id
1 'polypeptide(L)'
;MKLAFLISFFNQLSGINFVLYYAPQILESAGFGTSDSLMSSISIGFINLVFTLVGVRLIDSFGRKFLMYIGSIGYIVGLISIGSCFLFNLSSDTLLIFILLFIASHAVGQGAVIWVFISEIFPNSVRAKGQSFGAGVHWVFAALITALTPFVIDLLGNNPGIIFYFFGGMMVIQLLFVYLIMPETRKTSLERMKL
;
A
#
# COMPACT_ATOMS: atom_id res chain seq x y z
N MET A 1 6.20 3.19 -19.71
CA MET A 1 6.69 4.18 -18.71
C MET A 1 5.57 4.75 -17.85
N LYS A 2 4.51 5.35 -18.42
CA LYS A 2 3.38 5.92 -17.63
C LYS A 2 2.78 4.94 -16.61
N LEU A 3 2.47 3.70 -17.02
CA LEU A 3 1.93 2.66 -16.13
C LEU A 3 2.88 2.33 -14.96
N ALA A 4 4.18 2.20 -15.24
CA ALA A 4 5.20 1.93 -14.22
C ALA A 4 5.35 3.09 -13.23
N PHE A 5 5.26 4.34 -13.71
CA PHE A 5 5.24 5.51 -12.84
C PHE A 5 4.01 5.49 -11.93
N LEU A 6 2.81 5.36 -12.51
CA LEU A 6 1.55 5.44 -11.74
C LEU A 6 1.44 4.34 -10.69
N ILE A 7 1.74 3.08 -11.03
CA ILE A 7 1.67 1.99 -10.05
C ILE A 7 2.69 2.17 -8.91
N SER A 8 3.89 2.66 -9.22
CA SER A 8 4.95 2.88 -8.22
C SER A 8 4.66 4.09 -7.35
N PHE A 9 4.15 5.17 -7.96
CA PHE A 9 3.73 6.39 -7.28
C PHE A 9 2.58 6.10 -6.31
N PHE A 10 1.49 5.49 -6.78
CA PHE A 10 0.37 5.15 -5.91
C PHE A 10 0.74 4.14 -4.84
N ASN A 11 1.71 3.26 -5.08
CA ASN A 11 2.19 2.34 -4.05
C ASN A 11 2.72 3.08 -2.82
N GLN A 12 3.46 4.16 -3.02
CA GLN A 12 3.96 4.98 -1.91
C GLN A 12 2.90 5.92 -1.34
N LEU A 13 2.08 6.50 -2.22
CA LEU A 13 0.96 7.37 -1.81
C LEU A 13 -0.20 6.59 -1.17
N SER A 14 -0.09 5.27 -1.05
CA SER A 14 -0.97 4.46 -0.19
C SER A 14 -0.72 4.66 1.30
N GLY A 15 0.43 5.24 1.67
CA GLY A 15 0.84 5.40 3.07
C GLY A 15 1.48 4.16 3.69
N ILE A 16 1.81 3.13 2.91
CA ILE A 16 2.36 1.88 3.45
C ILE A 16 3.64 2.09 4.26
N ASN A 17 4.61 2.87 3.75
CA ASN A 17 5.85 3.14 4.49
C ASN A 17 5.65 4.09 5.68
N PHE A 18 4.63 4.96 5.62
CA PHE A 18 4.22 5.74 6.79
C PHE A 18 3.77 4.82 7.92
N VAL A 19 2.88 3.85 7.62
CA VAL A 19 2.39 2.90 8.63
C VAL A 19 3.48 1.93 9.08
N LEU A 20 4.24 1.32 8.17
CA LEU A 20 5.22 0.30 8.54
C LEU A 20 6.33 0.83 9.44
N TYR A 21 6.80 2.06 9.21
CA TYR A 21 7.88 2.65 9.99
C TYR A 21 7.41 3.35 11.26
N TYR A 22 6.17 3.84 11.28
CA TYR A 22 5.65 4.62 12.40
C TYR A 22 4.48 3.97 13.14
N ALA A 23 4.14 2.71 12.85
CA ALA A 23 3.06 1.99 13.52
C ALA A 23 3.14 2.02 15.05
N PRO A 24 4.31 1.77 15.69
CA PRO A 24 4.43 1.90 17.14
C PRO A 24 4.05 3.30 17.64
N GLN A 25 4.59 4.37 17.03
CA GLN A 25 4.26 5.75 17.44
C GLN A 25 2.79 6.09 17.18
N ILE A 26 2.20 5.62 16.08
CA ILE A 26 0.78 5.80 15.75
C ILE A 26 -0.09 5.14 16.82
N LEU A 27 0.23 3.92 17.24
CA LEU A 27 -0.51 3.20 18.29
C LEU A 27 -0.32 3.85 19.66
N GLU A 28 0.91 4.22 20.03
CA GLU A 28 1.19 4.95 21.27
C GLU A 28 0.41 6.26 21.36
N SER A 29 0.30 7.00 20.24
CA SER A 29 -0.51 8.23 20.18
C SER A 29 -2.01 8.00 20.41
N ALA A 30 -2.49 6.76 20.22
CA ALA A 30 -3.86 6.33 20.52
C ALA A 30 -4.00 5.71 21.93
N GLY A 31 -2.95 5.76 22.76
CA GLY A 31 -2.96 5.24 24.13
C GLY A 31 -2.52 3.79 24.30
N PHE A 32 -1.88 3.17 23.30
CA PHE A 32 -1.24 1.85 23.45
C PHE A 32 -0.04 1.95 24.40
N GLY A 33 0.08 1.03 25.37
CA GLY A 33 1.23 0.98 26.27
C GLY A 33 2.51 0.52 25.57
N THR A 34 3.67 0.97 26.05
CA THR A 34 4.98 0.62 25.47
C THR A 34 5.31 -0.88 25.50
N SER A 35 4.74 -1.66 26.43
CA SER A 35 4.87 -3.13 26.45
C SER A 35 4.06 -3.84 25.37
N ASP A 36 2.95 -3.24 24.92
CA ASP A 36 2.03 -3.85 23.96
C ASP A 36 2.41 -3.50 22.50
N SER A 37 3.31 -2.53 22.32
CA SER A 37 3.82 -2.08 21.02
C SER A 37 4.58 -3.20 20.27
N LEU A 38 5.36 -4.01 20.98
CA LEU A 38 6.12 -5.12 20.37
C LEU A 38 5.20 -6.18 19.77
N MET A 39 4.14 -6.56 20.49
CA MET A 39 3.15 -7.53 20.00
C MET A 39 2.41 -7.00 18.77
N SER A 40 2.14 -5.70 18.73
CA SER A 40 1.54 -5.04 17.57
C SER A 40 2.46 -5.09 16.34
N SER A 41 3.75 -4.80 16.50
CA SER A 41 4.74 -4.93 15.41
C SER A 41 4.87 -6.36 14.90
N ILE A 42 4.90 -7.35 15.80
CA ILE A 42 4.91 -8.77 15.43
C ILE A 42 3.66 -9.13 14.64
N SER A 43 2.49 -8.66 15.08
CA SER A 43 1.20 -8.90 14.41
C SER A 43 1.17 -8.30 13.01
N ILE A 44 1.67 -7.07 12.83
CA ILE A 44 1.80 -6.41 11.53
C ILE A 44 2.70 -7.23 10.60
N GLY A 45 3.89 -7.62 11.07
CA GLY A 45 4.82 -8.42 10.28
C GLY A 45 4.25 -9.79 9.89
N PHE A 46 3.57 -10.45 10.83
CA PHE A 46 2.92 -11.73 10.60
C PHE A 46 1.80 -11.64 9.56
N ILE A 47 0.89 -10.67 9.70
CA ILE A 47 -0.19 -10.44 8.73
C ILE A 47 0.39 -10.11 7.36
N ASN A 48 1.41 -9.25 7.29
CA ASN A 48 2.06 -8.93 6.03
C ASN A 48 2.62 -10.17 5.34
N LEU A 49 3.31 -11.05 6.08
CA LEU A 49 3.87 -12.29 5.54
C LEU A 49 2.76 -13.23 5.03
N VAL A 50 1.76 -13.52 5.88
CA VAL A 50 0.68 -14.45 5.55
C VAL A 50 -0.09 -13.98 4.32
N PHE A 51 -0.48 -12.71 4.28
CA PHE A 51 -1.25 -12.17 3.16
C PHE A 51 -0.39 -11.95 1.91
N THR A 52 0.93 -11.77 2.04
CA THR A 52 1.84 -11.80 0.88
C THR A 52 1.84 -13.19 0.24
N LEU A 53 1.92 -14.26 1.03
CA LEU A 53 1.84 -15.64 0.51
C LEU A 53 0.49 -15.93 -0.14
N VAL A 54 -0.60 -15.39 0.42
CA VAL A 54 -1.93 -15.45 -0.20
C VAL A 54 -1.92 -14.70 -1.54
N GLY A 55 -1.40 -13.46 -1.58
CA GLY A 55 -1.29 -12.66 -2.79
C GLY A 55 -0.52 -13.37 -3.90
N VAL A 56 0.65 -13.93 -3.59
CA VAL A 56 1.48 -14.70 -4.52
C VAL A 56 0.74 -15.93 -5.07
N ARG A 57 -0.08 -16.62 -4.27
CA ARG A 57 -0.90 -17.73 -4.78
C ARG A 57 -2.03 -17.28 -5.68
N LEU A 58 -2.69 -16.17 -5.33
CA LEU A 58 -3.88 -15.67 -6.04
C LEU A 58 -3.52 -14.93 -7.34
N ILE A 59 -2.31 -14.39 -7.44
CA ILE A 59 -1.94 -13.49 -8.55
C ILE A 59 -2.00 -14.18 -9.92
N ASP A 60 -1.65 -15.46 -9.99
CA ASP A 60 -1.67 -16.24 -11.23
C ASP A 60 -3.06 -16.86 -11.50
N SER A 61 -3.88 -17.03 -10.46
CA SER A 61 -5.22 -17.62 -10.56
C SER A 61 -6.33 -16.61 -10.82
N PHE A 62 -6.19 -15.37 -10.35
CA PHE A 62 -7.18 -14.29 -10.53
C PHE A 62 -6.67 -13.15 -11.41
N GLY A 63 -5.37 -12.91 -11.46
CA GLY A 63 -4.78 -11.84 -12.26
C GLY A 63 -4.51 -10.57 -11.45
N ARG A 64 -3.78 -9.64 -12.07
CA ARG A 64 -3.12 -8.52 -11.38
C ARG A 64 -4.12 -7.40 -11.18
N LYS A 65 -4.97 -7.15 -12.19
CA LYS A 65 -6.00 -6.12 -12.14
C LYS A 65 -7.04 -6.46 -11.07
N PHE A 66 -7.45 -7.73 -10.97
CA PHE A 66 -8.39 -8.18 -9.95
C PHE A 66 -7.83 -8.02 -8.53
N LEU A 67 -6.59 -8.45 -8.28
CA LEU A 67 -5.96 -8.27 -6.97
C LEU A 67 -5.81 -6.79 -6.59
N MET A 68 -5.48 -5.94 -7.56
CA MET A 68 -5.46 -4.49 -7.33
C MET A 68 -6.83 -3.95 -6.95
N TYR A 69 -7.93 -4.38 -7.58
CA TYR A 69 -9.28 -3.94 -7.20
C TYR A 69 -9.63 -4.28 -5.75
N ILE A 70 -9.50 -5.55 -5.37
CA ILE A 70 -9.87 -5.98 -4.01
C ILE A 70 -8.94 -5.34 -2.97
N GLY A 71 -7.65 -5.21 -3.31
CA GLY A 71 -6.67 -4.52 -2.49
C GLY A 71 -7.05 -3.07 -2.28
N SER A 72 -7.38 -2.32 -3.35
CA SER A 72 -7.80 -0.92 -3.27
C SER A 72 -9.04 -0.72 -2.38
N ILE A 73 -10.03 -1.62 -2.45
CA ILE A 73 -11.22 -1.54 -1.59
C ILE A 73 -10.81 -1.70 -0.13
N GLY A 74 -10.01 -2.73 0.18
CA GLY A 74 -9.51 -2.97 1.53
C GLY A 74 -8.64 -1.83 2.07
N TYR A 75 -7.82 -1.22 1.21
CA TYR A 75 -7.07 0.00 1.50
C TYR A 75 -7.97 1.16 1.91
N ILE A 76 -8.98 1.48 1.09
CA ILE A 76 -9.88 2.61 1.34
C ILE A 76 -10.62 2.38 2.65
N VAL A 77 -11.20 1.20 2.85
CA VAL A 77 -11.92 0.86 4.09
C VAL A 77 -10.98 0.94 5.29
N GLY A 78 -9.78 0.36 5.21
CA GLY A 78 -8.80 0.37 6.30
C GLY A 78 -8.36 1.79 6.66
N LEU A 79 -7.95 2.59 5.67
CA LEU A 79 -7.44 3.95 5.89
C LEU A 79 -8.51 4.90 6.43
N ILE A 80 -9.73 4.86 5.87
CA ILE A 80 -10.84 5.67 6.37
C ILE A 80 -11.21 5.26 7.81
N SER A 81 -11.18 3.97 8.11
CA SER A 81 -11.46 3.46 9.46
C SER A 81 -10.39 3.86 10.46
N ILE A 82 -9.10 3.81 10.07
CA ILE A 82 -7.98 4.30 10.90
C ILE A 82 -8.17 5.80 11.19
N GLY A 83 -8.43 6.62 10.17
CA GLY A 83 -8.69 8.05 10.36
C GLY A 83 -9.90 8.31 11.26
N SER A 84 -10.92 7.44 11.19
CA SER A 84 -12.12 7.51 12.05
C SER A 84 -11.81 7.12 13.49
N CYS A 85 -10.92 6.15 13.73
CA CYS A 85 -10.47 5.80 15.08
C CYS A 85 -9.88 7.01 15.81
N PHE A 86 -9.05 7.79 15.13
CA PHE A 86 -8.50 9.02 15.70
C PHE A 86 -9.57 10.11 15.88
N LEU A 87 -10.46 10.29 14.90
CA LEU A 87 -11.51 11.32 14.98
C LEU A 87 -12.49 11.08 16.14
N PHE A 88 -12.84 9.82 16.39
CA PHE A 88 -13.80 9.44 17.42
C PHE A 88 -13.15 8.94 18.73
N ASN A 89 -11.83 9.02 18.85
CA ASN A 89 -11.06 8.51 20.00
C ASN A 89 -11.40 7.04 20.34
N LEU A 90 -11.47 6.19 19.32
CA LEU A 90 -11.74 4.76 19.51
C LEU A 90 -10.55 4.07 20.18
N SER A 91 -10.82 2.90 20.76
CA SER A 91 -9.79 2.09 21.42
C SER A 91 -8.63 1.75 20.48
N SER A 92 -7.46 1.66 21.09
CA SER A 92 -6.21 1.40 20.41
C SER A 92 -6.14 -0.04 19.83
N ASP A 93 -6.86 -0.99 20.43
CA ASP A 93 -7.12 -2.33 19.85
C ASP A 93 -7.95 -2.26 18.56
N THR A 94 -8.97 -1.41 18.53
CA THR A 94 -9.79 -1.21 17.32
C THR A 94 -8.96 -0.58 16.20
N LEU A 95 -8.09 0.37 16.54
CA LEU A 95 -7.13 0.95 15.61
C LEU A 95 -6.19 -0.13 15.03
N LEU A 96 -5.66 -1.02 15.87
CA LEU A 96 -4.81 -2.12 15.43
C LEU A 96 -5.53 -3.02 14.43
N ILE A 97 -6.80 -3.38 14.65
CA ILE A 97 -7.58 -4.21 13.72
C ILE A 97 -7.62 -3.58 12.31
N PHE A 98 -7.86 -2.27 12.23
CA PHE A 98 -7.90 -1.58 10.94
C PHE A 98 -6.51 -1.38 10.30
N ILE A 99 -5.46 -1.22 11.11
CA ILE A 99 -4.07 -1.27 10.62
C ILE A 99 -3.79 -2.65 10.01
N LEU A 100 -4.16 -3.74 10.68
CA LEU A 100 -3.96 -5.10 10.16
C LEU A 100 -4.75 -5.34 8.87
N LEU A 101 -5.99 -4.84 8.77
CA LEU A 101 -6.78 -4.88 7.53
C LEU A 101 -6.09 -4.13 6.38
N PHE A 102 -5.56 -2.94 6.66
CA PHE A 102 -4.79 -2.16 5.71
C PHE A 102 -3.54 -2.92 5.22
N ILE A 103 -2.77 -3.51 6.15
CA ILE A 103 -1.56 -4.28 5.83
C ILE A 103 -1.90 -5.55 5.02
N ALA A 104 -2.97 -6.27 5.39
CA ALA A 104 -3.44 -7.43 4.64
C ALA A 104 -3.83 -7.06 3.20
N SER A 105 -4.51 -5.92 3.04
CA SER A 105 -4.93 -5.38 1.73
C SER A 105 -3.73 -4.95 0.87
N HIS A 106 -2.72 -4.33 1.49
CA HIS A 106 -1.45 -4.04 0.84
C HIS A 106 -0.79 -5.32 0.34
N ALA A 107 -0.62 -6.30 1.22
CA ALA A 107 0.13 -7.52 0.95
C ALA A 107 -0.47 -8.35 -0.19
N VAL A 108 -1.81 -8.52 -0.22
CA VAL A 108 -2.50 -9.22 -1.33
C VAL A 108 -2.55 -8.38 -2.60
N GLY A 109 -2.78 -7.07 -2.46
CA GLY A 109 -2.94 -6.16 -3.60
C GLY A 109 -1.60 -5.63 -4.09
N GLN A 110 -1.33 -4.36 -3.75
CA GLN A 110 -0.22 -3.63 -4.33
C GLN A 110 1.16 -4.22 -3.99
N GLY A 111 1.35 -4.80 -2.81
CA GLY A 111 2.62 -5.39 -2.37
C GLY A 111 3.06 -6.55 -3.25
N ALA A 112 2.14 -7.46 -3.59
CA ALA A 112 2.41 -8.54 -4.53
C ALA A 112 2.41 -8.06 -5.99
N VAL A 113 1.44 -7.23 -6.38
CA VAL A 113 1.20 -6.90 -7.79
C VAL A 113 2.24 -5.96 -8.38
N ILE A 114 2.76 -4.98 -7.62
CA ILE A 114 3.64 -3.94 -8.18
C ILE A 114 4.85 -4.52 -8.91
N TRP A 115 5.57 -5.43 -8.28
CA TRP A 115 6.82 -5.99 -8.82
C TRP A 115 6.56 -6.87 -10.03
N VAL A 116 5.51 -7.69 -9.97
CA VAL A 116 5.10 -8.56 -11.08
C VAL A 116 4.63 -7.71 -12.27
N PHE A 117 3.73 -6.76 -12.03
CA PHE A 117 3.17 -5.93 -13.09
C PHE A 117 4.25 -5.09 -13.79
N ILE A 118 5.16 -4.46 -13.05
CA ILE A 118 6.29 -3.70 -13.65
C ILE A 118 7.16 -4.63 -14.50
N SER A 119 7.35 -5.89 -14.11
CA SER A 119 8.15 -6.84 -14.89
C SER A 119 7.49 -7.28 -16.20
N GLU A 120 6.16 -7.31 -16.23
CA GLU A 120 5.35 -7.82 -17.34
C GLU A 120 5.05 -6.76 -18.39
N ILE A 121 4.74 -5.52 -18.00
CA ILE A 121 4.27 -4.48 -18.95
C ILE A 121 5.30 -3.99 -19.97
N PHE A 122 6.57 -4.41 -19.86
CA PHE A 122 7.63 -3.98 -20.77
C PHE A 122 8.10 -5.11 -21.69
N PRO A 123 8.28 -4.83 -23.00
CA PRO A 123 8.94 -5.74 -23.94
C PRO A 123 10.36 -6.11 -23.49
N ASN A 124 10.83 -7.30 -23.86
CA ASN A 124 12.15 -7.84 -23.47
C ASN A 124 13.30 -6.83 -23.72
N SER A 125 13.29 -6.11 -24.85
CA SER A 125 14.34 -5.18 -25.26
C SER A 125 14.52 -3.97 -24.35
N VAL A 126 13.47 -3.55 -23.65
CA VAL A 126 13.48 -2.37 -22.76
C VAL A 126 13.08 -2.71 -21.33
N ARG A 127 12.90 -3.99 -21.02
CA ARG A 127 12.41 -4.47 -19.71
C ARG A 127 13.28 -4.00 -18.57
N ALA A 128 14.60 -4.19 -18.66
CA ALA A 128 15.53 -3.77 -17.60
C ALA A 128 15.40 -2.27 -17.31
N LYS A 129 15.40 -1.43 -18.36
CA LYS A 129 15.23 0.03 -18.23
C LYS A 129 13.87 0.39 -17.61
N GLY A 130 12.80 -0.27 -18.04
CA GLY A 130 11.44 -0.04 -17.52
C GLY A 130 11.30 -0.43 -16.05
N GLN A 131 11.87 -1.58 -15.66
CA GLN A 131 11.87 -2.03 -14.27
C GLN A 131 12.69 -1.12 -13.36
N SER A 132 13.91 -0.75 -13.77
CA SER A 132 14.73 0.19 -13.01
C SER A 132 14.05 1.55 -12.84
N PHE A 133 13.33 2.03 -13.86
CA PHE A 133 12.56 3.26 -13.75
C PHE A 133 11.41 3.13 -12.72
N GLY A 134 10.60 2.07 -12.79
CA GLY A 134 9.52 1.83 -11.83
C GLY A 134 10.04 1.69 -10.39
N ALA A 135 11.07 0.87 -10.20
CA ALA A 135 11.74 0.72 -8.90
C ALA A 135 12.33 2.05 -8.40
N GLY A 136 12.94 2.84 -9.28
CA GLY A 136 13.47 4.17 -8.94
C GLY A 136 12.38 5.12 -8.45
N VAL A 137 11.24 5.19 -9.16
CA VAL A 137 10.07 5.96 -8.72
C VAL A 137 9.60 5.48 -7.35
N HIS A 138 9.44 4.17 -7.18
CA HIS A 138 9.01 3.57 -5.90
C HIS A 138 9.93 3.98 -4.75
N TRP A 139 11.25 3.82 -4.89
CA TRP A 139 12.19 4.12 -3.81
C TRP A 139 12.36 5.61 -3.54
N VAL A 140 12.30 6.47 -4.57
CA VAL A 140 12.32 7.92 -4.37
C VAL A 140 11.10 8.37 -3.55
N PHE A 141 9.90 7.93 -3.91
CA PHE A 141 8.70 8.29 -3.15
C PHE A 141 8.67 7.64 -1.76
N ALA A 142 9.21 6.42 -1.60
CA ALA A 142 9.38 5.80 -0.28
C ALA A 142 10.27 6.64 0.63
N ALA A 143 11.40 7.10 0.12
CA ALA A 143 12.33 7.97 0.83
C ALA A 143 11.67 9.31 1.18
N LEU A 144 10.95 9.93 0.23
CA LEU A 144 10.26 11.19 0.46
C LEU A 144 9.18 11.06 1.55
N ILE A 145 8.31 10.06 1.46
CA ILE A 145 7.26 9.84 2.46
C ILE A 145 7.89 9.63 3.82
N THR A 146 8.87 8.73 3.92
CA THR A 146 9.54 8.42 5.20
C THR A 146 10.25 9.63 5.80
N ALA A 147 10.98 10.40 4.99
CA ALA A 147 11.70 11.58 5.44
C ALA A 147 10.77 12.72 5.89
N LEU A 148 9.61 12.86 5.24
CA LEU A 148 8.63 13.90 5.57
C LEU A 148 7.69 13.49 6.70
N THR A 149 7.55 12.19 7.01
CA THR A 149 6.62 11.71 8.04
C THR A 149 6.77 12.41 9.39
N PRO A 150 7.97 12.56 10.00
CA PRO A 150 8.09 13.21 11.30
C PRO A 150 7.57 14.66 11.28
N PHE A 151 7.88 15.40 10.21
CA PHE A 151 7.38 16.75 10.01
C PHE A 151 5.85 16.78 9.85
N VAL A 152 5.28 15.83 9.12
CA VAL A 152 3.81 15.72 8.96
C VAL A 152 3.14 15.37 10.29
N ILE A 153 3.69 14.45 11.07
CA ILE A 153 3.15 14.09 12.39
C ILE A 153 3.19 15.30 13.33
N ASP A 154 4.31 16.03 13.37
CA ASP A 154 4.45 17.25 14.18
C ASP A 154 3.45 18.34 13.75
N LEU A 155 3.33 18.57 12.43
CA LEU A 155 2.39 19.54 11.86
C LEU A 155 0.92 19.20 12.18
N LEU A 156 0.57 17.92 12.15
CA LEU A 156 -0.80 17.46 12.43
C LEU A 156 -1.10 17.43 13.93
N GLY A 157 -0.07 17.46 14.78
CA GLY A 157 -0.17 17.53 16.24
C GLY A 157 -1.16 16.53 16.81
N ASN A 158 -2.24 17.03 17.40
CA ASN A 158 -3.26 16.23 18.09
C ASN A 158 -4.22 15.48 17.14
N ASN A 159 -4.12 15.65 15.81
CA ASN A 159 -5.03 14.98 14.87
C ASN A 159 -4.27 14.25 13.74
N PRO A 160 -3.50 13.20 14.07
CA PRO A 160 -2.83 12.39 13.06
C PRO A 160 -3.82 11.66 12.14
N GLY A 161 -5.10 11.55 12.52
CA GLY A 161 -6.17 10.92 11.73
C GLY A 161 -6.33 11.50 10.32
N ILE A 162 -6.06 12.79 10.13
CA ILE A 162 -6.25 13.50 8.86
C ILE A 162 -5.42 12.88 7.72
N ILE A 163 -4.19 12.44 8.00
CA ILE A 163 -3.30 11.89 6.96
C ILE A 163 -3.85 10.59 6.36
N PHE A 164 -4.59 9.81 7.15
CA PHE A 164 -5.17 8.56 6.67
C PHE A 164 -6.34 8.80 5.71
N TYR A 165 -7.10 9.88 5.89
CA TYR A 165 -8.10 10.30 4.89
C TYR A 165 -7.44 10.76 3.58
N PHE A 166 -6.29 11.45 3.65
CA PHE A 166 -5.51 11.81 2.46
C PHE A 166 -5.05 10.54 1.71
N PHE A 167 -4.42 9.59 2.41
CA PHE A 167 -4.02 8.31 1.79
C PHE A 167 -5.24 7.54 1.25
N GLY A 168 -6.36 7.53 1.96
CA GLY A 168 -7.62 6.93 1.51
C GLY A 168 -8.12 7.54 0.20
N GLY A 169 -8.09 8.87 0.09
CA GLY A 169 -8.41 9.59 -1.15
C GLY A 169 -7.46 9.23 -2.30
N MET A 170 -6.15 9.11 -2.03
CA MET A 170 -5.19 8.63 -3.02
C MET A 170 -5.48 7.20 -3.49
N MET A 171 -5.99 6.34 -2.60
CA MET A 171 -6.40 4.98 -2.95
C MET A 171 -7.69 4.94 -3.77
N VAL A 172 -8.61 5.90 -3.61
CA VAL A 172 -9.74 6.10 -4.52
C VAL A 172 -9.24 6.47 -5.92
N ILE A 173 -8.28 7.40 -6.03
CA ILE A 173 -7.70 7.79 -7.33
C ILE A 173 -6.97 6.61 -7.97
N GLN A 174 -6.22 5.83 -7.18
CA GLN A 174 -5.58 4.61 -7.65
C GLN A 174 -6.61 3.60 -8.16
N LEU A 175 -7.74 3.43 -7.46
CA LEU A 175 -8.82 2.53 -7.88
C LEU A 175 -9.40 2.97 -9.23
N LEU A 176 -9.58 4.27 -9.45
CA LEU A 176 -9.99 4.80 -10.76
C LEU A 176 -8.94 4.53 -11.84
N PHE A 177 -7.64 4.66 -11.53
CA PHE A 177 -6.56 4.26 -12.42
C PHE A 177 -6.65 2.77 -12.79
N VAL A 178 -6.91 1.90 -11.81
CA VAL A 178 -7.08 0.45 -12.06
C VAL A 178 -8.27 0.20 -12.96
N TYR A 179 -9.38 0.87 -12.69
CA TYR A 179 -10.61 0.71 -13.46
C TYR A 179 -10.43 1.13 -14.92
N LEU A 180 -9.97 2.35 -15.13
CA LEU A 180 -9.97 3.02 -16.43
C LEU A 180 -8.74 2.71 -17.29
N ILE A 181 -7.57 2.50 -16.68
CA ILE A 181 -6.28 2.56 -17.40
C ILE A 181 -5.49 1.25 -17.28
N MET A 182 -5.47 0.63 -16.10
CA MET A 182 -4.62 -0.55 -15.88
C MET A 182 -5.09 -1.75 -16.72
N PRO A 183 -4.24 -2.30 -17.61
CA PRO A 183 -4.54 -3.54 -18.31
C PRO A 183 -4.38 -4.77 -17.39
N GLU A 184 -5.06 -5.86 -17.74
CA GLU A 184 -4.73 -7.16 -17.18
C GLU A 184 -3.54 -7.77 -17.93
N THR A 185 -2.59 -8.35 -17.21
CA THR A 185 -1.34 -8.93 -17.76
C THR A 185 -1.30 -10.46 -17.67
N ARG A 186 -2.25 -11.07 -16.97
CA ARG A 186 -2.36 -12.52 -16.82
C ARG A 186 -2.45 -13.26 -18.17
N LYS A 187 -1.64 -14.32 -18.32
CA LYS A 187 -1.63 -15.26 -19.46
C LYS A 187 -1.31 -14.64 -20.83
N THR A 188 -0.86 -13.39 -20.88
CA THR A 188 -0.38 -12.77 -22.13
C THR A 188 1.07 -13.16 -22.33
N SER A 189 1.40 -13.79 -23.46
CA SER A 189 2.81 -14.03 -23.80
C SER A 189 3.54 -12.69 -23.91
N LEU A 190 4.74 -12.60 -23.33
CA LEU A 190 5.54 -11.36 -23.27
C LEU A 190 5.78 -10.75 -24.67
N GLU A 191 5.78 -11.57 -25.72
CA GLU A 191 5.93 -11.17 -27.12
C GLU A 191 4.72 -10.45 -27.73
N ARG A 192 3.51 -10.64 -27.17
CA ARG A 192 2.28 -9.99 -27.65
C ARG A 192 1.96 -8.66 -26.98
N MET A 193 2.70 -8.27 -25.94
CA MET A 193 2.51 -6.98 -25.29
C MET A 193 3.12 -5.86 -26.14
N LYS A 194 2.36 -5.41 -27.13
CA LYS A 194 2.54 -4.12 -27.82
C LYS A 194 1.47 -3.16 -27.26
N LEU A 195 1.77 -2.55 -26.11
CA LEU A 195 1.01 -1.43 -25.55
C LEU A 195 1.76 -0.12 -25.82
#